data_AF-A0A8S3XQ85-F1
#
_entry.id   AF-A0A8S3XQ85-F1
#
_cell.length_a   1.000
_cell.length_b   1.000
_cell.length_c   1.000
_cell.angle_alpha   90.00
_cell.angle_beta   90.00
_cell.angle_gamma   90.00
#
_symmetry.space_group_name_H-M   'P 1'
#
loop_
_entity.id
_entity.type
_entity.pdbx_description
1 polymer ?
#
loop_
_entity_poly.entity_id
_entity_poly.type
_entity_poly.pdbx_seq_one_letter_code
_entity_poly.pdbx_strand_id
1 'polypeptide(L)'
;MKESQEQLLNAKKETTELENQIRELSIKLTTQRDKEQLTSRDKTEINKKNNAFTKQNIFIMGTQQCIGLAAELTKSRMNNRYEDYQVTAFIKPFASTEEVLKLCTNLKVDTHDKVILCVGENDDDPVTTIAELYAALKLLKHATVIVMNVNSSKHLNNNS
;
A
#
# COMPACT_ATOMS: atom_id res chain seq x y z
N MET A 1 -49.01 60.69 -2.12
CA MET A 1 -48.56 60.11 -0.82
C MET A 1 -48.63 58.59 -0.77
N LYS A 2 -49.64 57.92 -1.35
CA LYS A 2 -49.75 56.44 -1.31
C LYS A 2 -48.65 55.72 -2.13
N GLU A 3 -48.32 56.22 -3.32
CA GLU A 3 -47.31 55.60 -4.21
C GLU A 3 -45.89 55.56 -3.62
N SER A 4 -45.52 56.56 -2.81
CA SER A 4 -44.20 56.61 -2.16
C SER A 4 -44.06 55.58 -1.03
N GLN A 5 -45.15 55.23 -0.34
CA GLN A 5 -45.14 54.19 0.68
C GLN A 5 -45.05 52.78 0.07
N GLU A 6 -45.65 52.59 -1.10
CA GLU A 6 -45.60 51.33 -1.84
C GLU A 6 -44.21 51.08 -2.46
N GLN A 7 -43.57 52.12 -2.99
CA GLN A 7 -42.17 52.07 -3.44
C GLN A 7 -41.21 51.76 -2.29
N LEU A 8 -41.43 52.36 -1.11
CA LEU A 8 -40.62 52.08 0.08
C LEU A 8 -40.79 50.62 0.56
N LEU A 9 -41.99 50.07 0.45
CA LEU A 9 -42.27 48.68 0.84
C LEU A 9 -41.61 47.69 -0.13
N ASN A 10 -41.63 47.98 -1.44
CA ASN A 10 -40.97 47.15 -2.44
C ASN A 10 -39.45 47.20 -2.29
N ALA A 11 -38.87 48.40 -2.10
CA ALA A 11 -37.44 48.55 -1.84
C ALA A 11 -36.99 47.82 -0.55
N LYS A 12 -37.83 47.79 0.50
CA LYS A 12 -37.56 47.02 1.73
C LYS A 12 -37.61 45.51 1.50
N LYS A 13 -38.49 45.03 0.62
CA LYS A 13 -38.54 43.60 0.25
C LYS A 13 -37.31 43.19 -0.56
N GLU A 14 -36.95 43.99 -1.55
CA GLU A 14 -35.76 43.72 -2.39
C GLU A 14 -34.47 43.75 -1.58
N THR A 15 -34.32 44.68 -0.63
CA THR A 15 -33.16 44.71 0.27
C THR A 15 -33.10 43.48 1.17
N THR A 16 -34.23 43.00 1.68
CA THR A 16 -34.28 41.78 2.49
C THR A 16 -33.92 40.53 1.66
N GLU A 17 -34.38 40.46 0.41
CA GLU A 17 -34.03 39.38 -0.50
C GLU A 17 -32.53 39.38 -0.86
N LEU A 18 -31.97 40.55 -1.14
CA LEU A 18 -30.54 40.72 -1.42
C LEU A 18 -29.68 40.38 -0.20
N GLU A 19 -30.08 40.79 1.00
CA GLU A 19 -29.40 40.43 2.25
C GLU A 19 -29.40 38.92 2.50
N ASN A 20 -30.51 38.24 2.20
CA ASN A 20 -30.61 36.79 2.31
C ASN A 20 -29.73 36.09 1.26
N GLN A 21 -29.71 36.57 0.02
CA GLN A 21 -28.82 36.03 -1.02
C GLN A 21 -27.35 36.22 -0.66
N ILE A 22 -26.97 37.39 -0.11
CA ILE A 22 -25.60 37.66 0.38
C ILE A 22 -25.25 36.72 1.54
N ARG A 23 -26.19 36.46 2.47
CA ARG A 23 -25.97 35.52 3.57
C ARG A 23 -25.76 34.09 3.08
N GLU A 24 -26.59 33.62 2.15
CA GLU A 24 -26.44 32.29 1.56
C GLU A 24 -25.14 32.14 0.77
N LEU A 25 -24.76 33.15 -0.01
CA LEU A 25 -23.48 33.19 -0.72
C LEU A 25 -22.30 33.22 0.24
N SER A 26 -22.41 33.95 1.36
CA SER A 26 -21.37 34.02 2.40
C SER A 26 -21.18 32.68 3.11
N ILE A 27 -22.28 31.95 3.37
CA ILE A 27 -22.24 30.58 3.93
C ILE A 27 -21.61 29.61 2.92
N LYS A 28 -21.99 29.69 1.64
CA LYS A 28 -21.38 28.87 0.58
C LYS A 28 -19.88 29.14 0.44
N LEU A 29 -19.46 30.41 0.47
CA LEU A 29 -18.06 30.83 0.41
C LEU A 29 -17.25 30.39 1.63
N THR A 30 -17.82 30.44 2.85
CA THR A 30 -17.14 29.92 4.05
C THR A 30 -16.99 28.40 3.99
N THR A 31 -18.04 27.68 3.62
CA THR A 31 -17.99 26.21 3.47
C THR A 31 -16.99 25.78 2.39
N GLN A 32 -16.87 26.55 1.31
CA GLN A 32 -15.92 26.30 0.22
C GLN A 32 -14.49 26.66 0.63
N ARG A 33 -14.29 27.76 1.37
CA ARG A 33 -12.99 28.15 1.94
C ARG A 33 -12.50 27.16 2.99
N ASP A 34 -13.39 26.57 3.78
CA ASP A 34 -13.04 25.51 4.73
C ASP A 34 -12.66 24.20 4.00
N LYS A 35 -13.35 23.86 2.91
CA LYS A 35 -12.97 22.75 2.01
C LYS A 35 -11.63 22.98 1.31
N GLU A 36 -11.35 24.21 0.88
CA GLU A 36 -10.10 24.60 0.24
C GLU A 36 -8.95 24.74 1.24
N GLN A 37 -9.20 25.18 2.47
CA GLN A 37 -8.19 25.23 3.54
C GLN A 37 -7.86 23.83 4.08
N LEU A 38 -8.83 22.91 4.18
CA LEU A 38 -8.56 21.50 4.48
C LEU A 38 -7.70 20.86 3.38
N THR A 39 -7.89 21.21 2.11
CA THR A 39 -7.11 20.63 1.01
C THR A 39 -5.75 21.31 0.76
N SER A 40 -5.52 22.53 1.24
CA SER A 40 -4.24 23.25 1.09
C SER A 40 -3.35 23.18 2.32
N ARG A 41 -3.89 23.19 3.55
CA ARG A 41 -3.09 22.97 4.78
C ARG A 41 -2.60 21.53 4.91
N ASP A 42 -3.38 20.54 4.48
CA ASP A 42 -2.93 19.13 4.51
C ASP A 42 -1.89 18.78 3.44
N LYS A 43 -1.65 19.66 2.45
CA LYS A 43 -0.69 19.40 1.37
C LYS A 43 0.66 20.10 1.51
N THR A 44 0.77 21.13 2.35
CA THR A 44 2.04 21.88 2.48
C THR A 44 2.84 21.61 3.76
N GLU A 45 2.26 21.00 4.79
CA GLU A 45 2.99 20.71 6.04
C GLU A 45 3.31 19.23 6.31
N ILE A 46 2.83 18.28 5.49
CA ILE A 46 3.22 16.87 5.61
C ILE A 46 4.61 16.58 4.98
N ASN A 47 5.13 17.49 4.14
CA ASN A 47 6.42 17.29 3.45
C ASN A 47 7.67 17.72 4.25
N LYS A 48 7.54 17.95 5.58
CA LYS A 48 8.69 18.26 6.46
C LYS A 48 8.79 17.34 7.69
N LYS A 49 8.24 16.12 7.63
CA LYS A 49 8.64 15.05 8.55
C LYS A 49 9.76 14.23 7.93
N ASN A 50 11.00 14.54 8.34
CA ASN A 50 12.13 13.61 8.42
C ASN A 50 12.19 12.53 7.33
N ASN A 51 12.70 12.88 6.13
CA ASN A 51 13.11 11.91 5.11
C ASN A 51 14.40 11.16 5.54
N ALA A 52 14.33 10.46 6.67
CA ALA A 52 15.25 9.40 7.04
C ALA A 52 14.58 8.02 6.85
N PHE A 53 13.59 7.93 5.96
CA PHE A 53 13.07 6.64 5.52
C PHE A 53 14.13 6.02 4.62
N THR A 54 15.01 5.22 5.22
CA THR A 54 15.80 4.22 4.49
C THR A 54 14.83 3.47 3.58
N LYS A 55 15.03 3.56 2.27
CA LYS A 55 14.25 2.82 1.28
C LYS A 55 14.34 1.33 1.63
N GLN A 56 13.21 0.70 1.92
CA GLN A 56 13.17 -0.71 2.33
C GLN A 56 12.80 -1.58 1.14
N ASN A 57 13.37 -2.78 1.03
CA ASN A 57 13.03 -3.72 -0.03
C ASN A 57 12.26 -4.91 0.52
N ILE A 58 11.32 -5.42 -0.26
CA ILE A 58 10.68 -6.72 -0.05
C ILE A 58 11.09 -7.61 -1.20
N PHE A 59 11.89 -8.62 -0.91
CA PHE A 59 12.29 -9.64 -1.86
C PHE A 59 11.38 -10.86 -1.72
N ILE A 60 10.75 -11.30 -2.81
CA ILE A 60 9.91 -12.50 -2.84
C ILE A 60 10.65 -13.54 -3.68
N MET A 61 10.90 -14.72 -3.13
CA MET A 61 11.57 -15.82 -3.81
C MET A 61 10.67 -17.04 -3.79
N GLY A 62 10.46 -17.64 -4.95
CA GLY A 62 9.65 -18.84 -5.03
C GLY A 62 9.26 -19.19 -6.45
N THR A 63 8.16 -19.89 -6.54
CA THR A 63 7.60 -20.51 -7.74
C THR A 63 6.44 -19.69 -8.30
N GLN A 64 5.73 -20.21 -9.30
CA GLN A 64 4.61 -19.54 -9.98
C GLN A 64 3.52 -19.02 -9.04
N GLN A 65 3.28 -19.67 -7.89
CA GLN A 65 2.26 -19.22 -6.93
C GLN A 65 2.57 -17.84 -6.33
N CYS A 66 3.84 -17.42 -6.35
CA CYS A 66 4.26 -16.13 -5.85
C CYS A 66 3.91 -14.96 -6.79
N ILE A 67 3.50 -15.21 -8.04
CA ILE A 67 3.15 -14.16 -9.00
C ILE A 67 1.98 -13.31 -8.47
N GLY A 68 0.91 -13.97 -8.01
CA GLY A 68 -0.26 -13.28 -7.46
C GLY A 68 0.07 -12.49 -6.19
N LEU A 69 0.88 -13.09 -5.31
CA LEU A 69 1.37 -12.44 -4.09
C LEU A 69 2.18 -11.17 -4.42
N ALA A 70 3.12 -11.25 -5.36
CA ALA A 70 3.94 -10.11 -5.78
C ALA A 70 3.10 -8.98 -6.38
N ALA A 71 2.12 -9.32 -7.22
CA ALA A 71 1.21 -8.35 -7.83
C ALA A 71 0.36 -7.62 -6.77
N GLU A 72 -0.23 -8.37 -5.83
CA GLU A 72 -1.09 -7.78 -4.79
C GLU A 72 -0.29 -6.93 -3.80
N LEU A 73 0.90 -7.38 -3.39
CA LEU A 73 1.79 -6.59 -2.53
C LEU A 73 2.20 -5.28 -3.21
N THR A 74 2.57 -5.34 -4.48
CA THR A 74 2.96 -4.14 -5.25
C THR A 74 1.79 -3.16 -5.34
N LYS A 75 0.59 -3.64 -5.66
CA LYS A 75 -0.63 -2.83 -5.77
C LYS A 75 -1.05 -2.22 -4.44
N SER A 76 -1.02 -3.00 -3.36
CA SER A 76 -1.36 -2.55 -2.00
C SER A 76 -0.45 -1.40 -1.56
N ARG A 77 0.85 -1.48 -1.88
CA ARG A 77 1.84 -0.48 -1.49
C ARG A 77 1.74 0.82 -2.28
N MET A 78 1.33 0.78 -3.56
CA MET A 78 1.05 2.01 -4.32
C MET A 78 0.01 2.92 -3.65
N ASN A 79 -0.93 2.33 -2.88
CA ASN A 79 -2.01 3.06 -2.23
C ASN A 79 -1.68 3.50 -0.79
N ASN A 80 -0.57 3.04 -0.22
CA ASN A 80 -0.28 3.20 1.21
C ASN A 80 1.02 4.01 1.41
N ARG A 81 0.90 5.27 1.82
CA ARG A 81 2.01 6.24 1.89
C ARG A 81 2.87 6.17 3.15
N TYR A 82 2.55 5.27 4.08
CA TYR A 82 3.23 5.24 5.39
C TYR A 82 4.63 4.61 5.34
N GLU A 83 4.89 3.73 4.38
CA GLU A 83 6.18 3.03 4.23
C GLU A 83 6.50 2.85 2.75
N ASP A 84 7.66 3.34 2.30
CA ASP A 84 8.12 3.21 0.92
C ASP A 84 8.92 1.90 0.76
N TYR A 85 8.23 0.85 0.31
CA TYR A 85 8.86 -0.44 -0.02
C TYR A 85 8.98 -0.63 -1.53
N GLN A 86 10.16 -1.04 -1.96
CA GLN A 86 10.34 -1.61 -3.29
C GLN A 86 10.14 -3.13 -3.25
N VAL A 87 9.11 -3.64 -3.93
CA VAL A 87 8.87 -5.08 -4.06
C VAL A 87 9.63 -5.62 -5.28
N THR A 88 10.42 -6.66 -5.09
CA THR A 88 11.13 -7.39 -6.16
C THR A 88 10.86 -8.88 -6.03
N ALA A 89 10.39 -9.51 -7.09
CA ALA A 89 10.08 -10.93 -7.10
C ALA A 89 11.04 -11.72 -8.00
N PHE A 90 11.69 -12.72 -7.43
CA PHE A 90 12.52 -13.71 -8.12
C PHE A 90 11.72 -15.00 -8.23
N ILE A 91 10.95 -15.10 -9.32
CA ILE A 91 10.03 -16.22 -9.56
C ILE A 91 10.66 -17.18 -10.56
N LYS A 92 10.81 -18.44 -10.15
CA LYS A 92 11.26 -19.53 -10.99
C LYS A 92 10.17 -20.62 -11.06
N PRO A 93 9.38 -20.67 -12.15
CA PRO A 93 8.32 -21.66 -12.29
C PRO A 93 8.87 -23.09 -12.18
N PHE A 94 8.11 -23.97 -11.53
CA PHE A 94 8.44 -25.39 -11.33
C PHE A 94 9.75 -25.66 -10.57
N ALA A 95 10.33 -24.63 -9.93
CA ALA A 95 11.55 -24.79 -9.15
C ALA A 95 11.29 -25.68 -7.93
N SER A 96 12.25 -26.55 -7.66
CA SER A 96 12.40 -27.22 -6.36
C SER A 96 12.80 -26.21 -5.28
N THR A 97 12.64 -26.59 -4.01
CA THR A 97 13.09 -25.74 -2.91
C THR A 97 14.58 -25.43 -2.98
N GLU A 98 15.43 -26.41 -3.31
CA GLU A 98 16.87 -26.19 -3.45
C GLU A 98 17.16 -25.06 -4.46
N GLU A 99 16.44 -25.05 -5.59
CA GLU A 99 16.59 -24.02 -6.62
C GLU A 99 16.10 -22.64 -6.16
N VAL A 100 15.02 -22.58 -5.38
CA VAL A 100 14.55 -21.33 -4.78
C VAL A 100 15.58 -20.81 -3.77
N LEU A 101 16.11 -21.68 -2.91
CA LEU A 101 17.12 -21.30 -1.90
C LEU A 101 18.42 -20.82 -2.54
N LYS A 102 18.82 -21.38 -3.70
CA LYS A 102 19.98 -20.90 -4.48
C LYS A 102 19.87 -19.44 -4.88
N LEU A 103 18.66 -18.88 -5.03
CA LEU A 103 18.45 -17.45 -5.31
C LEU A 103 18.97 -16.54 -4.19
N CYS A 104 19.06 -17.05 -2.95
CA CYS A 104 19.59 -16.30 -1.80
C CYS A 104 21.09 -16.02 -1.91
N THR A 105 21.84 -16.83 -2.66
CA THR A 105 23.32 -16.77 -2.72
C THR A 105 23.87 -15.43 -3.19
N ASN A 106 23.16 -14.78 -4.12
CA ASN A 106 23.58 -13.51 -4.71
C ASN A 106 22.76 -12.32 -4.21
N LEU A 107 21.82 -12.55 -3.29
CA LEU A 107 20.96 -11.49 -2.79
C LEU A 107 21.73 -10.67 -1.75
N LYS A 108 21.94 -9.39 -2.05
CA LYS A 108 22.42 -8.40 -1.09
C LYS A 108 21.22 -7.84 -0.35
N VAL A 109 21.22 -7.97 0.97
CA VAL A 109 20.13 -7.48 1.83
C VAL A 109 20.67 -6.63 2.96
N ASP A 110 19.94 -5.59 3.30
CA ASP A 110 20.21 -4.70 4.43
C ASP A 110 19.32 -5.03 5.63
N THR A 111 19.60 -4.40 6.77
CA THR A 111 18.93 -4.68 8.06
C THR A 111 17.43 -4.40 8.09
N HIS A 112 16.96 -3.60 7.13
CA HIS A 112 15.56 -3.19 7.03
C HIS A 112 14.81 -3.91 5.91
N ASP A 113 15.51 -4.73 5.13
CA ASP A 113 14.88 -5.51 4.07
C ASP A 113 14.10 -6.69 4.63
N LYS A 114 13.09 -7.09 3.87
CA LYS A 114 12.27 -8.27 4.15
C LYS A 114 12.44 -9.26 3.01
N VAL A 115 12.60 -10.53 3.36
CA VAL A 115 12.68 -11.62 2.38
C VAL A 115 11.55 -12.60 2.65
N ILE A 116 10.75 -12.89 1.64
CA ILE A 116 9.70 -13.91 1.66
C ILE A 116 10.20 -15.09 0.84
N LEU A 117 10.40 -16.23 1.50
CA LEU A 117 10.83 -17.49 0.88
C LEU A 117 9.63 -18.43 0.80
N CYS A 118 9.14 -18.66 -0.41
CA CYS A 118 8.07 -19.62 -0.67
C CYS A 118 8.68 -20.91 -1.22
N VAL A 119 8.60 -21.98 -0.45
CA VAL A 119 9.29 -23.25 -0.70
C VAL A 119 8.31 -24.43 -0.61
N GLY A 120 8.67 -25.57 -1.17
CA GLY A 120 7.93 -26.83 -1.02
C GLY A 120 6.83 -27.11 -2.05
N GLU A 121 6.57 -26.21 -3.02
CA GLU A 121 5.47 -26.42 -3.98
C GLU A 121 5.69 -27.65 -4.88
N ASN A 122 6.91 -27.83 -5.37
CA ASN A 122 7.26 -28.84 -6.36
C ASN A 122 8.19 -29.92 -5.79
N ASP A 123 8.37 -29.97 -4.47
CA ASP A 123 9.21 -30.99 -3.84
C ASP A 123 8.41 -32.29 -3.76
N ASP A 124 8.98 -33.39 -4.27
CA ASP A 124 8.36 -34.72 -4.18
C ASP A 124 8.44 -35.30 -2.75
N ASP A 125 9.41 -34.84 -1.97
CA ASP A 125 9.56 -35.14 -0.55
C ASP A 125 9.60 -33.83 0.24
N PRO A 126 8.68 -33.60 1.20
CA PRO A 126 8.67 -32.39 2.02
C PRO A 126 9.92 -32.21 2.89
N VAL A 127 10.83 -33.20 2.91
CA VAL A 127 12.17 -33.03 3.48
C VAL A 127 13.01 -32.16 2.54
N THR A 128 12.63 -30.88 2.42
CA THR A 128 13.65 -29.85 2.23
C THR A 128 14.69 -30.09 3.32
N THR A 129 15.97 -30.26 2.95
CA THR A 129 16.97 -30.47 3.99
C THR A 129 17.00 -29.20 4.84
N ILE A 130 16.66 -29.34 6.13
CA ILE A 130 16.73 -28.24 7.11
C ILE A 130 18.10 -27.55 7.04
N ALA A 131 19.14 -28.29 6.66
CA ALA A 131 20.47 -27.81 6.37
C ALA A 131 20.53 -26.75 5.25
N GLU A 132 19.90 -26.98 4.09
CA GLU A 132 19.87 -26.00 2.99
C GLU A 132 19.11 -24.74 3.39
N LEU A 133 17.97 -24.89 4.05
CA LEU A 133 17.21 -23.75 4.55
C LEU A 133 18.05 -22.94 5.56
N TYR A 134 18.73 -23.61 6.49
CA TYR A 134 19.62 -22.95 7.44
C TYR A 134 20.79 -22.22 6.75
N ALA A 135 21.37 -22.83 5.72
CA ALA A 135 22.42 -22.20 4.92
C ALA A 135 21.91 -20.91 4.24
N ALA A 136 20.71 -20.93 3.66
CA ALA A 136 20.08 -19.75 3.08
C ALA A 136 19.80 -18.67 4.13
N LEU A 137 19.22 -19.03 5.28
CA LEU A 137 18.93 -18.09 6.37
C LEU A 137 20.21 -17.43 6.91
N LYS A 138 21.34 -18.15 6.94
CA LYS A 138 22.63 -17.59 7.35
C LYS A 138 23.13 -16.50 6.39
N LEU A 139 22.86 -16.62 5.08
CA LEU A 139 23.18 -15.59 4.10
C LEU A 139 22.30 -14.34 4.28
N LEU A 140 21.06 -14.55 4.73
CA LEU A 140 20.05 -13.51 4.92
C LEU A 140 20.01 -12.95 6.35
N LYS A 141 21.02 -13.22 7.19
CA LYS A 141 21.04 -12.90 8.63
C LYS A 141 20.80 -11.44 9.00
N HIS A 142 20.96 -10.53 8.04
CA HIS A 142 20.74 -9.10 8.23
C HIS A 142 19.27 -8.73 8.01
N ALA A 143 18.55 -9.44 7.14
CA ALA A 143 17.16 -9.15 6.82
C ALA A 143 16.17 -9.88 7.75
N THR A 144 14.92 -9.40 7.73
CA THR A 144 13.80 -10.17 8.29
C THR A 144 13.36 -11.20 7.26
N VAL A 145 13.42 -12.49 7.61
CA VAL A 145 13.04 -13.58 6.69
C VAL A 145 11.71 -14.21 7.12
N ILE A 146 10.79 -14.36 6.17
CA ILE A 146 9.50 -15.04 6.33
C ILE A 146 9.54 -16.27 5.43
N VAL A 147 9.45 -17.46 6.04
CA VAL A 147 9.44 -18.73 5.30
C VAL A 147 8.01 -19.24 5.21
N MET A 148 7.53 -19.44 3.99
CA MET A 148 6.21 -19.99 3.69
C MET A 148 6.41 -21.37 3.06
N ASN A 149 5.95 -22.42 3.76
CA ASN A 149 5.87 -23.75 3.18
C ASN A 149 4.55 -23.86 2.40
N VAL A 150 4.67 -23.99 1.09
CA VAL A 150 3.57 -24.08 0.14
C VAL A 150 3.44 -25.53 -0.28
N ASN A 151 3.13 -26.41 0.66
CA ASN A 151 2.94 -27.81 0.33
C ASN A 151 1.59 -27.94 -0.40
N SER A 152 1.64 -28.28 -1.68
CA SER A 152 0.41 -28.58 -2.42
C SER A 152 -0.13 -29.87 -1.86
N SER A 153 -1.23 -29.78 -1.10
CA SER A 153 -1.87 -30.92 -0.45
C SER A 153 -2.41 -31.92 -1.47
N LYS A 154 -1.53 -32.70 -2.12
CA LYS A 154 -1.91 -33.79 -3.03
C LYS A 154 -2.83 -34.79 -2.32
N HIS A 155 -2.79 -34.84 -0.99
CA HIS A 155 -3.65 -35.69 -0.15
C HIS A 155 -5.04 -35.12 0.17
N LEU A 156 -5.35 -33.85 -0.15
CA LEU A 156 -6.70 -33.29 0.09
C LEU A 156 -7.67 -33.51 -1.08
N ASN A 157 -7.20 -33.98 -2.23
CA ASN A 157 -8.01 -34.17 -3.45
C ASN A 157 -8.45 -35.62 -3.72
N ASN A 158 -8.25 -36.56 -2.79
CA ASN A 158 -8.66 -37.97 -2.97
C ASN A 158 -10.18 -38.22 -2.77
N ASN A 159 -11.02 -37.20 -2.84
CA ASN A 159 -12.48 -37.31 -2.71
C ASN A 159 -13.24 -36.88 -3.99
N SER A 160 -12.63 -36.99 -5.16
CA SER A 160 -13.31 -36.79 -6.47
C SER A 160 -13.55 -38.11 -7.17
#